data_AF-A0A6P7FWR8-F1
#
_entry.id   AF-A0A6P7FWR8-F1
#
_cell.length_a   1.000
_cell.length_b   1.000
_cell.length_c   1.000
_cell.angle_alpha   90.00
_cell.angle_beta   90.00
_cell.angle_gamma   90.00
#
_symmetry.space_group_name_H-M   'P 1'
#
loop_
_entity.id
_entity.type
_entity.pdbx_description
1 polymer ?
#
loop_
_entity_poly.entity_id
_entity_poly.type
_entity_poly.pdbx_seq_one_letter_code
_entity_poly.pdbx_strand_id
1 'polypeptide(L)'
;MLKSVNITYPNRRQTAKDVKVIGLQEPVRRTMYDIVKDNFKTIQRTDFLMRIVYIGEHTFPIADNTLNDFFLETVTMANDNYQCSEKITGLFVRYAKHFIHLLEGDEIAIHLHLK
;
A
#
# COMPACT_ATOMS: atom_id res chain seq x y z
N MET A 1 -24.43 -38.94 0.55
CA MET A 1 -23.58 -39.12 1.75
C MET A 1 -22.14 -38.81 1.37
N LEU A 2 -21.63 -37.63 1.73
CA LEU A 2 -20.22 -37.27 1.51
C LEU A 2 -19.40 -37.84 2.68
N LYS A 3 -18.44 -38.72 2.38
CA LYS A 3 -17.50 -39.25 3.38
C LYS A 3 -16.53 -38.13 3.78
N SER A 4 -16.54 -37.75 5.05
CA SER A 4 -15.52 -36.87 5.61
C SER A 4 -14.18 -37.61 5.65
N VAL A 5 -13.15 -36.98 5.10
CA VAL A 5 -11.77 -37.46 5.20
C VAL A 5 -11.13 -36.73 6.38
N ASN A 6 -10.77 -37.48 7.43
CA ASN A 6 -10.02 -36.93 8.56
C ASN A 6 -8.55 -36.75 8.16
N ILE A 7 -8.12 -35.50 7.99
CA ILE A 7 -6.72 -35.16 7.75
C ILE A 7 -6.05 -34.94 9.10
N THR A 8 -5.22 -35.89 9.52
CA THR A 8 -4.40 -35.76 10.74
C THR A 8 -3.11 -35.03 10.39
N TYR A 9 -3.01 -33.75 10.78
CA TYR A 9 -1.76 -33.01 10.65
C TYR A 9 -0.73 -33.54 11.66
N PRO A 10 0.54 -33.74 11.27
CA PRO A 10 1.58 -34.11 12.23
C PRO A 10 1.75 -32.98 13.25
N ASN A 11 1.72 -33.33 14.54
CA ASN A 11 1.96 -32.40 15.62
C ASN A 11 3.31 -31.70 15.41
N ARG A 12 3.30 -30.36 15.41
CA ARG A 12 4.51 -29.54 15.39
C ARG A 12 5.41 -30.00 16.54
N ARG A 13 6.57 -30.57 16.22
CA ARG A 13 7.58 -30.96 17.22
C ARG A 13 7.78 -29.77 18.15
N GLN A 14 7.61 -29.98 19.45
CA GLN A 14 7.92 -28.99 20.47
C GLN A 14 9.34 -28.49 20.20
N THR A 15 9.47 -27.19 19.95
CA THR A 15 10.75 -26.53 19.73
C THR A 15 11.65 -26.88 20.91
N ALA A 16 12.79 -27.49 20.61
CA ALA A 16 13.81 -27.82 21.59
C ALA A 16 14.08 -26.56 22.43
N LYS A 17 14.03 -26.72 23.76
CA LYS A 17 14.37 -25.64 24.71
C LYS A 17 15.67 -24.99 24.27
N ASP A 18 15.69 -23.66 24.20
CA ASP A 18 16.84 -22.85 23.79
C ASP A 18 18.07 -23.19 24.64
N VAL A 19 18.87 -24.14 24.17
CA VAL A 19 20.21 -24.38 24.69
C VAL A 19 21.03 -23.17 24.25
N LYS A 20 21.50 -22.35 25.19
CA LYS A 20 22.48 -21.30 24.90
C LYS A 20 23.76 -21.95 24.39
N VAL A 21 23.88 -22.06 23.06
CA VAL A 21 25.11 -22.46 22.40
C VAL A 21 26.13 -21.33 22.59
N ILE A 22 27.19 -21.59 23.36
CA ILE A 22 28.34 -20.69 23.49
C ILE A 22 29.17 -20.88 22.22
N GLY A 23 28.92 -20.05 21.22
CA GLY A 23 29.57 -20.10 19.90
C GLY A 23 29.31 -18.81 19.12
N LEU A 24 29.99 -18.66 17.98
CA LEU A 24 29.80 -17.53 17.07
C LEU A 24 28.34 -17.56 16.59
N GLN A 25 27.55 -16.59 17.07
CA GLN A 25 26.12 -16.56 16.82
C GLN A 25 25.88 -16.33 15.33
N GLU A 26 25.19 -17.26 14.66
CA GLU A 26 24.86 -17.07 13.25
C GLU A 26 24.08 -15.76 13.08
N PRO A 27 24.40 -14.95 12.07
CA PRO A 27 23.68 -13.72 11.82
C PRO A 27 22.21 -14.04 11.58
N VAL A 28 21.33 -13.43 12.38
CA VAL A 28 19.89 -13.54 12.19
C VAL A 28 19.56 -13.06 10.79
N ARG A 29 19.16 -14.00 9.91
CA ARG A 29 18.78 -13.68 8.53
C ARG A 29 17.49 -12.86 8.57
N ARG A 30 17.58 -11.58 8.21
CA ARG A 30 16.40 -10.79 7.82
C ARG A 30 16.24 -10.88 6.31
N THR A 31 15.04 -11.25 5.88
CA THR A 31 14.65 -11.17 4.48
C THR A 31 14.21 -9.75 4.13
N MET A 32 14.15 -9.43 2.83
CA MET A 32 13.56 -8.17 2.37
C MET A 32 12.10 -8.04 2.84
N TYR A 33 11.36 -9.15 2.88
CA TYR A 33 10.00 -9.18 3.42
C TYR A 33 9.95 -8.75 4.89
N ASP A 34 10.88 -9.21 5.74
CA ASP A 34 10.90 -8.81 7.16
C ASP A 34 11.11 -7.31 7.33
N ILE A 35 12.01 -6.74 6.51
CA ILE A 35 12.27 -5.29 6.51
C ILE A 35 11.03 -4.52 6.07
N VAL A 36 10.38 -4.94 4.97
CA VAL A 36 9.17 -4.30 4.44
C VAL A 36 8.02 -4.40 5.43
N LYS A 37 7.82 -5.56 6.05
CA LYS A 37 6.80 -5.80 7.07
C LYS A 37 7.01 -4.94 8.31
N ASP A 38 8.24 -4.87 8.81
CA ASP A 38 8.55 -4.04 9.97
C ASP A 38 8.34 -2.56 9.66
N ASN A 39 8.74 -2.10 8.46
CA ASN A 39 8.47 -0.75 8.01
C ASN A 39 6.96 -0.45 8.00
N PHE A 40 6.14 -1.30 7.36
CA PHE A 40 4.68 -1.14 7.34
C PHE A 40 4.06 -1.12 8.73
N LYS A 41 4.53 -1.98 9.65
CA LYS A 41 4.10 -1.96 11.05
C LYS A 41 4.50 -0.68 11.77
N THR A 42 5.72 -0.17 11.55
CA THR A 42 6.19 1.08 12.15
C THR A 42 5.32 2.26 11.73
N ILE A 43 4.85 2.28 10.48
CA ILE A 43 3.91 3.29 9.98
C ILE A 43 2.43 2.95 10.24
N GLN A 44 2.14 1.91 11.03
CA GLN A 44 0.79 1.48 11.44
C GLN A 44 -0.19 1.24 10.29
N ARG A 45 0.32 0.92 9.09
CA ARG A 45 -0.54 0.62 7.94
C ARG A 45 -1.26 -0.70 8.18
N THR A 46 -2.56 -0.73 7.90
CA THR A 46 -3.40 -1.90 8.14
C THR A 46 -3.66 -2.72 6.87
N ASP A 47 -3.40 -2.13 5.70
CA ASP A 47 -3.75 -2.71 4.41
C ASP A 47 -2.65 -2.55 3.34
N PHE A 48 -2.81 -3.25 2.22
CA PHE A 48 -1.93 -3.11 1.06
C PHE A 48 -2.12 -1.76 0.38
N LEU A 49 -1.01 -1.07 0.11
CA LEU A 49 -1.02 0.16 -0.67
C LEU A 49 -0.79 -0.13 -2.13
N MET A 50 -1.65 0.43 -2.96
CA MET A 50 -1.44 0.49 -4.40
C MET A 50 -0.87 1.86 -4.75
N ARG A 51 0.07 1.87 -5.70
CA ARG A 51 0.62 3.11 -6.26
C ARG A 51 0.37 3.13 -7.76
N ILE A 52 -0.25 4.21 -8.24
CA ILE A 52 -0.47 4.43 -9.67
C ILE A 52 0.21 5.71 -10.08
N VAL A 53 0.85 5.70 -11.25
CA VAL A 53 1.35 6.88 -11.92
C VAL A 53 0.69 6.94 -13.28
N TYR A 54 0.03 8.06 -13.57
CA TYR A 54 -0.55 8.30 -14.89
C TYR A 54 -0.22 9.70 -15.38
N ILE A 55 -0.21 9.84 -16.70
CA ILE A 55 0.15 11.06 -17.41
C ILE A 55 -1.02 11.41 -18.32
N GLY A 56 -1.38 12.69 -18.36
CA GLY A 56 -2.45 13.18 -19.21
C GLY A 56 -2.09 14.48 -19.90
N GLU A 57 -2.79 14.76 -21.00
CA GLU A 57 -2.75 16.05 -21.69
C GLU A 57 -3.91 16.93 -21.23
N HIS A 58 -3.72 18.25 -21.25
CA HIS A 58 -4.77 19.19 -20.91
C HIS A 58 -4.67 20.49 -21.71
N THR A 59 -5.78 21.23 -21.76
CA THR A 59 -5.88 22.52 -22.47
C THR A 59 -5.93 23.74 -21.53
N PHE A 60 -5.90 23.52 -20.21
CA PHE A 60 -5.92 24.60 -19.22
C PHE A 60 -4.70 25.54 -19.32
N PRO A 61 -4.90 26.87 -19.29
CA PRO A 61 -3.79 27.84 -19.24
C PRO A 61 -2.92 27.68 -18.00
N ILE A 62 -1.60 27.90 -18.09
CA ILE A 62 -0.67 27.75 -16.94
C ILE A 62 -1.06 28.60 -15.74
N ALA A 63 -1.56 29.82 -15.96
CA ALA A 63 -1.96 30.74 -14.90
C ALA A 63 -3.28 30.33 -14.21
N ASP A 64 -4.02 29.37 -14.77
CA ASP A 64 -5.30 28.90 -14.27
C ASP A 64 -5.10 27.70 -13.35
N ASN A 65 -5.41 27.83 -12.06
CA ASN A 65 -5.29 26.75 -11.07
C ASN A 65 -6.41 25.71 -11.13
N THR A 66 -7.41 25.86 -12.00
CA THR A 66 -8.57 24.96 -12.09
C THR A 66 -8.18 23.48 -12.15
N LEU A 67 -7.12 23.12 -12.89
CA LEU A 67 -6.66 21.72 -12.96
C LEU A 67 -6.13 21.20 -11.61
N ASN A 68 -5.40 22.04 -10.88
CA ASN A 68 -4.87 21.68 -9.56
C ASN A 68 -6.04 21.51 -8.57
N ASP A 69 -6.97 22.46 -8.59
CA ASP A 69 -8.14 22.48 -7.72
C ASP A 69 -9.04 21.27 -7.99
N PHE A 70 -9.27 20.93 -9.26
CA PHE A 70 -10.04 19.75 -9.68
C PHE A 70 -9.45 18.44 -9.13
N PHE A 71 -8.14 18.22 -9.28
CA PHE A 71 -7.52 17.01 -8.76
C PHE A 71 -7.47 16.99 -7.23
N LEU A 72 -7.25 18.15 -6.61
CA LEU A 72 -7.27 18.26 -5.15
C LEU A 72 -8.66 17.94 -4.59
N GLU A 73 -9.71 18.47 -5.22
CA GLU A 73 -11.10 18.18 -4.85
C GLU A 73 -11.42 16.70 -5.03
N THR A 74 -11.00 16.09 -6.14
CA THR A 74 -11.21 14.66 -6.40
C THR A 74 -10.56 13.78 -5.33
N VAL A 75 -9.31 14.08 -4.95
CA VAL A 75 -8.60 13.36 -3.88
C VAL A 75 -9.26 13.58 -2.52
N THR A 76 -9.70 14.81 -2.23
CA THR A 76 -10.36 15.13 -0.96
C THR A 76 -11.70 14.41 -0.85
N MET A 77 -12.49 14.42 -1.94
CA MET A 77 -13.76 13.72 -2.03
C MET A 77 -13.59 12.20 -1.84
N ALA A 78 -12.58 11.60 -2.48
CA ALA A 78 -12.30 10.18 -2.32
C ALA A 78 -11.89 9.83 -0.88
N ASN A 79 -11.14 10.70 -0.21
CA ASN A 79 -10.69 10.50 1.16
C ASN A 79 -11.77 10.70 2.23
N ASP A 80 -12.74 11.59 1.98
CA ASP A 80 -13.74 11.98 2.97
C ASP A 80 -15.05 11.20 2.83
N ASN A 81 -15.46 10.87 1.60
CA ASN A 81 -16.76 10.23 1.36
C ASN A 81 -16.75 8.71 1.47
N TYR A 82 -15.57 8.09 1.50
CA TYR A 82 -15.44 6.64 1.50
C TYR A 82 -14.68 6.18 2.75
N GLN A 83 -15.16 5.09 3.35
CA GLN A 83 -14.45 4.40 4.42
C GLN A 83 -13.26 3.65 3.82
N CYS A 84 -12.25 4.41 3.44
CA CYS A 84 -10.97 3.92 2.98
C CYS A 84 -10.11 3.55 4.18
N SER A 85 -9.50 2.35 4.14
CA SER A 85 -8.54 1.91 5.16
C SER A 85 -7.32 2.83 5.16
N GLU A 86 -6.94 3.29 3.97
CA GLU A 86 -5.75 4.09 3.72
C GLU A 86 -6.10 5.25 2.80
N LYS A 87 -5.90 6.48 3.29
CA LYS A 87 -6.16 7.70 2.50
C LYS A 87 -5.23 7.80 1.30
N ILE A 88 -5.75 8.34 0.21
CA ILE A 88 -5.01 8.73 -0.97
C ILE A 88 -4.05 9.85 -0.60
N THR A 89 -2.79 9.65 -0.96
CA THR A 89 -1.68 10.60 -0.89
C THR A 89 -0.93 10.55 -2.21
N GLY A 90 -0.02 11.50 -2.47
CA GLY A 90 0.76 11.45 -3.70
C GLY A 90 1.39 12.76 -4.11
N LEU A 91 1.66 12.86 -5.41
CA LEU A 91 2.31 14.00 -6.05
C LEU A 91 1.59 14.34 -7.35
N PHE A 92 1.24 15.62 -7.50
CA PHE A 92 0.74 16.16 -8.76
C PHE A 92 1.75 17.14 -9.33
N VAL A 93 2.23 16.88 -10.55
CA VAL A 93 3.17 17.74 -11.28
C VAL A 93 2.50 18.23 -12.55
N ARG A 94 2.46 19.55 -12.71
CA ARG A 94 1.80 20.19 -13.83
C ARG A 94 2.81 20.88 -14.75
N TYR A 95 2.62 20.68 -16.06
CA TYR A 95 3.31 21.38 -17.14
C TYR A 95 2.31 22.19 -17.97
N ALA A 96 2.77 22.81 -19.06
CA ALA A 96 1.96 23.69 -19.89
C ALA A 96 0.78 22.98 -20.58
N LYS A 97 0.98 21.73 -21.01
CA LYS A 97 0.00 20.93 -21.77
C LYS A 97 -0.15 19.52 -21.25
N HIS A 98 0.59 19.17 -20.19
CA HIS A 98 0.72 17.82 -19.67
C HIS A 98 0.70 17.87 -18.15
N PHE A 99 0.27 16.78 -17.52
CA PHE A 99 0.41 16.59 -16.09
C PHE A 99 0.87 15.16 -15.79
N ILE A 100 1.51 14.98 -14.65
CA ILE A 100 1.88 13.69 -14.08
C ILE A 100 1.20 13.61 -12.72
N HIS A 101 0.42 12.56 -12.49
CA HIS A 101 -0.23 12.31 -11.21
C HIS A 101 0.22 10.97 -10.66
N LEU A 102 0.89 11.01 -9.51
CA LEU A 102 1.22 9.84 -8.70
C LEU A 102 0.26 9.80 -7.52
N LEU A 103 -0.40 8.66 -7.33
CA LEU A 103 -1.32 8.40 -6.23
C LEU A 103 -0.91 7.13 -5.51
N GLU A 104 -1.03 7.15 -4.20
CA GLU A 104 -0.82 6.02 -3.30
C GLU A 104 -1.94 5.98 -2.26
N GLY A 105 -2.62 4.84 -2.17
CA GLY A 105 -3.78 4.65 -1.30
C GLY A 105 -4.28 3.21 -1.39
N ASP A 106 -5.43 2.94 -0.77
CA ASP A 106 -6.09 1.64 -0.95
C ASP A 106 -6.68 1.49 -2.37
N GLU A 107 -6.97 0.25 -2.75
CA GLU A 107 -7.48 -0.08 -4.10
C GLU A 107 -8.80 0.62 -4.40
N ILE A 108 -9.69 0.72 -3.41
CA ILE A 108 -11.02 1.29 -3.55
C ILE A 108 -10.93 2.80 -3.80
N ALA A 109 -10.13 3.51 -3.02
CA ALA A 109 -9.93 4.95 -3.12
C ALA A 109 -9.33 5.31 -4.48
N ILE A 110 -8.33 4.56 -4.93
CA ILE A 110 -7.72 4.80 -6.24
C ILE A 110 -8.71 4.52 -7.37
N HIS A 111 -9.50 3.45 -7.28
CA HIS A 111 -10.54 3.15 -8.27
C HIS A 111 -11.60 4.26 -8.36
N LEU A 112 -11.97 4.85 -7.21
CA LEU A 112 -12.92 5.95 -7.15
C LEU A 112 -12.33 7.25 -7.70
N HIS A 113 -11.06 7.52 -7.44
CA HIS A 113 -10.35 8.67 -8.01
C HIS A 113 -10.26 8.61 -9.55
N LEU A 114 -10.13 7.41 -10.12
CA LEU A 114 -10.02 7.20 -11.57
C LEU A 114 -11.35 7.19 -12.32
N LYS A 115 -12.49 7.21 -11.61
CA LYS A 115 -13.84 7.19 -12.18
C LYS A 115 -14.42 8.58 -12.35
#